data_AF-A0A423IGF6-F1
#
_entry.id   AF-A0A423IGF6-F1
#
_cell.length_a   1.000
_cell.length_b   1.000
_cell.length_c   1.000
_cell.angle_alpha   90.00
_cell.angle_beta   90.00
_cell.angle_gamma   90.00
#
_symmetry.space_group_name_H-M   'P 1'
#
loop_
_entity.id
_entity.type
_entity.pdbx_description
1 polymer ?
#
loop_
_entity_poly.entity_id
_entity_poly.type
_entity_poly.pdbx_seq_one_letter_code
_entity_poly.pdbx_strand_id
1 'polypeptide(L)'
;MIKLVILLALLAPIMASAGEPDHLAICNGLKPDVTRSYGVYNLMLVNNGSSYVSNEGAVLCVYDGVVRKFFGDNAVRVMVTLNIASNKYNVRF
;
A
#
# COMPACT_ATOMS: atom_id res chain seq x y z
N MET A 1 49.55 -4.98 10.66
CA MET A 1 48.30 -4.66 11.40
C MET A 1 47.33 -3.79 10.57
N ILE A 2 47.25 -3.98 9.25
CA ILE A 2 46.36 -3.21 8.35
C ILE A 2 45.22 -4.08 7.79
N LYS A 3 45.35 -5.42 7.83
CA LYS A 3 44.37 -6.36 7.26
C LYS A 3 43.08 -6.53 8.08
N LEU A 4 43.05 -6.13 9.36
CA LEU A 4 41.88 -6.32 10.21
C LEU A 4 40.81 -5.23 10.02
N VAL A 5 41.19 -4.02 9.60
CA VAL A 5 40.26 -2.88 9.52
C VAL A 5 39.28 -3.03 8.35
N ILE A 6 39.65 -3.77 7.31
CA ILE A 6 38.83 -3.93 6.10
C ILE A 6 37.67 -4.93 6.33
N LEU A 7 37.81 -5.89 7.25
CA LEU A 7 36.73 -6.86 7.53
C LEU A 7 35.59 -6.26 8.38
N LEU A 8 35.87 -5.26 9.20
CA LEU A 8 34.85 -4.61 10.04
C LEU A 8 33.89 -3.72 9.24
N ALA A 9 34.28 -3.28 8.04
CA ALA A 9 33.39 -2.56 7.12
C ALA A 9 32.36 -3.49 6.44
N LEU A 10 32.63 -4.79 6.37
CA LEU A 10 31.73 -5.78 5.74
C LEU A 10 30.62 -6.28 6.68
N LEU A 11 30.76 -6.02 7.98
CA LEU A 11 29.81 -6.34 9.03
C LEU A 11 29.02 -5.11 9.52
N ALA A 12 29.30 -3.92 8.95
CA ALA A 12 28.38 -2.81 9.13
C ALA A 12 27.05 -3.27 8.54
N PRO A 13 25.95 -3.34 9.32
CA PRO A 13 24.65 -3.57 8.75
C PRO A 13 24.52 -2.50 7.68
N ILE A 14 24.38 -2.92 6.44
CA ILE A 14 23.93 -2.06 5.37
C ILE A 14 22.60 -1.59 5.93
N MET A 15 22.59 -0.42 6.57
CA MET A 15 21.38 0.31 6.87
C MET A 15 20.87 0.67 5.50
N ALA A 16 20.22 -0.31 4.87
CA ALA A 16 19.27 -0.08 3.84
C ALA A 16 18.27 0.84 4.52
N SER A 17 18.45 2.13 4.32
CA SER A 17 17.31 2.98 4.05
C SER A 17 16.63 2.36 2.83
N ALA A 18 15.90 1.25 3.05
CA ALA A 18 14.87 0.83 2.15
C ALA A 18 13.97 2.07 2.09
N GLY A 19 14.07 2.82 1.00
CA GLY A 19 13.26 4.02 0.81
C GLY A 19 11.81 3.67 1.09
N GLU A 20 11.04 4.64 1.56
CA GLU A 20 9.62 4.42 1.81
C GLU A 20 9.00 3.68 0.62
N PRO A 21 8.25 2.59 0.86
CA PRO A 21 7.62 1.83 -0.21
C PRO A 21 6.82 2.76 -1.12
N ASP A 22 6.85 2.49 -2.43
CA ASP A 22 6.05 3.21 -3.41
C ASP A 22 4.56 2.89 -3.21
N HIS A 23 3.96 3.65 -2.30
CA HIS A 23 2.58 3.54 -1.90
C HIS A 23 1.61 3.78 -3.07
N LEU A 24 1.99 4.58 -4.07
CA LEU A 24 1.18 4.77 -5.29
C LEU A 24 1.14 3.50 -6.14
N ALA A 25 2.29 2.87 -6.36
CA ALA A 25 2.37 1.60 -7.08
C ALA A 25 1.58 0.50 -6.34
N ILE A 26 1.74 0.41 -5.02
CA ILE A 26 1.00 -0.53 -4.17
C ILE A 26 -0.51 -0.29 -4.28
N CYS A 27 -0.97 0.95 -4.12
CA CYS A 27 -2.39 1.28 -4.22
C CYS A 27 -2.94 1.03 -5.63
N ASN A 28 -2.17 1.20 -6.70
CA ASN A 28 -2.61 0.83 -8.04
C ASN A 28 -2.72 -0.70 -8.19
N GLY A 29 -1.78 -1.46 -7.62
CA GLY A 29 -1.78 -2.92 -7.61
C GLY A 29 -2.95 -3.55 -6.85
N LEU A 30 -3.48 -2.88 -5.82
CA LEU A 30 -4.61 -3.38 -5.03
C LEU A 30 -5.98 -3.22 -5.72
N LYS A 31 -6.11 -2.35 -6.73
CA LYS A 31 -7.41 -2.06 -7.38
C LYS A 31 -8.13 -3.30 -7.92
N PRO A 32 -7.48 -4.25 -8.63
CA PRO A 32 -8.16 -5.44 -9.13
C PRO A 32 -8.69 -6.33 -8.01
N ASP A 33 -7.93 -6.48 -6.94
CA ASP A 33 -8.33 -7.29 -5.78
C ASP A 33 -9.51 -6.67 -5.04
N VAL A 34 -9.47 -5.34 -4.80
CA VAL A 34 -10.59 -4.61 -4.20
C VAL A 34 -11.84 -4.71 -5.07
N THR A 35 -11.68 -4.55 -6.39
CA THR A 35 -12.79 -4.68 -7.35
C THR A 35 -13.43 -6.07 -7.27
N ARG A 36 -12.62 -7.13 -7.29
CA ARG A 36 -13.10 -8.51 -7.29
C ARG A 36 -13.72 -8.92 -5.96
N SER A 37 -13.08 -8.58 -4.83
CA SER A 37 -13.49 -9.04 -3.51
C SER A 37 -14.70 -8.27 -2.96
N TYR A 38 -14.88 -7.02 -3.37
CA TYR A 38 -15.90 -6.14 -2.79
C TYR A 38 -16.94 -5.61 -3.79
N GLY A 39 -16.81 -5.95 -5.08
CA GLY A 39 -17.77 -5.52 -6.11
C GLY A 39 -17.80 -4.01 -6.34
N VAL A 40 -16.65 -3.33 -6.15
CA VAL A 40 -16.50 -1.90 -6.39
C VAL A 40 -15.75 -1.68 -7.69
N TYR A 41 -16.38 -0.98 -8.64
CA TYR A 41 -15.84 -0.74 -9.98
C TYR A 41 -15.36 0.69 -10.13
N ASN A 42 -14.64 0.97 -11.22
CA ASN A 42 -14.14 2.29 -11.57
C ASN A 42 -13.29 2.94 -10.46
N LEU A 43 -12.49 2.14 -9.75
CA LEU A 43 -11.64 2.61 -8.65
C LEU A 43 -10.62 3.64 -9.13
N MET A 44 -10.80 4.88 -8.70
CA MET A 44 -9.89 6.00 -8.89
C MET A 44 -9.24 6.34 -7.56
N LEU A 45 -7.91 6.43 -7.53
CA LEU A 45 -7.21 6.86 -6.32
C LEU A 45 -7.54 8.34 -6.07
N VAL A 46 -7.98 8.65 -4.85
CA VAL A 46 -8.23 10.03 -4.44
C VAL A 46 -6.90 10.78 -4.44
N ASN A 47 -6.90 12.03 -4.87
CA ASN A 47 -5.71 12.87 -4.82
C ASN A 47 -5.19 12.96 -3.38
N ASN A 48 -3.90 12.67 -3.15
CA ASN A 48 -3.30 12.50 -1.82
C ASN A 48 -4.02 11.47 -0.92
N GLY A 49 -4.79 10.55 -1.51
CA GLY A 49 -5.52 9.49 -0.81
C GLY A 49 -4.66 8.27 -0.49
N SER A 50 -3.38 8.28 -0.87
CA SER A 50 -2.43 7.23 -0.54
C SER A 50 -1.34 7.73 0.38
N SER A 51 -0.95 6.93 1.36
CA SER A 51 0.17 7.26 2.25
C SER A 51 0.85 6.00 2.78
N TYR A 52 2.17 6.05 2.94
CA TYR A 52 2.91 5.09 3.73
C TYR A 52 3.00 5.54 5.19
N VAL A 53 2.65 4.65 6.12
CA VAL A 53 2.74 4.88 7.57
C VAL A 53 3.90 4.05 8.09
N SER A 54 5.08 4.67 8.14
CA SER A 54 6.36 4.00 8.42
C SER A 54 6.39 3.29 9.77
N ASN A 55 5.83 3.89 10.82
CA ASN A 55 5.77 3.30 12.16
C ASN A 55 4.89 2.04 12.25
N GLU A 56 3.96 1.87 11.31
CA GLU A 56 3.03 0.73 11.27
C GLU A 56 3.41 -0.28 10.17
N GLY A 57 4.37 0.07 9.31
CA GLY A 57 4.68 -0.72 8.11
C GLY A 57 3.46 -0.92 7.23
N ALA A 58 2.61 0.11 7.11
CA ALA A 58 1.31 0.03 6.46
C ALA A 58 1.15 1.04 5.33
N VAL A 59 0.37 0.68 4.31
CA VAL A 59 -0.06 1.58 3.24
C VAL A 59 -1.56 1.81 3.36
N LEU A 60 -1.96 3.07 3.44
CA LEU A 60 -3.35 3.50 3.27
C LEU A 60 -3.58 3.85 1.80
N CYS A 61 -4.69 3.37 1.24
CA CYS A 61 -5.17 3.69 -0.09
C CYS A 61 -6.65 4.09 -0.02
N VAL A 62 -6.97 5.28 -0.48
CA VAL A 62 -8.35 5.78 -0.53
C VAL A 62 -8.77 5.92 -1.99
N TYR A 63 -9.83 5.21 -2.37
CA TYR A 63 -10.38 5.23 -3.71
C TYR A 63 -11.80 5.80 -3.72
N ASP A 64 -12.14 6.51 -4.79
CA ASP A 64 -13.53 6.69 -5.19
C ASP A 64 -13.87 5.59 -6.21
N GLY A 65 -15.08 5.04 -6.13
CA GLY A 65 -15.54 3.98 -7.01
C GLY A 65 -17.06 3.87 -7.03
N VAL A 66 -17.56 2.80 -7.65
CA VAL A 66 -18.99 2.59 -7.86
C VAL A 66 -19.39 1.17 -7.52
N VAL A 67 -20.42 1.01 -6.68
CA VAL A 67 -21.10 -0.28 -6.49
C VAL A 67 -22.32 -0.34 -7.40
N ARG A 68 -22.40 -1.37 -8.23
CA ARG A 68 -23.58 -1.63 -9.09
C ARG A 68 -24.70 -2.20 -8.25
N LYS A 69 -25.86 -1.54 -8.20
CA LYS A 69 -27.09 -2.08 -7.59
C LYS A 69 -28.18 -2.24 -8.64
N PHE A 70 -29.19 -3.06 -8.32
CA PHE A 70 -30.33 -3.33 -9.22
C PHE A 70 -31.08 -2.07 -9.68
N PHE A 71 -31.11 -1.01 -8.87
CA PHE A 71 -31.80 0.25 -9.16
C PHE A 71 -30.86 1.39 -9.58
N GLY A 72 -29.59 1.10 -9.83
CA GLY A 72 -28.62 2.08 -10.27
C GLY A 72 -27.26 2.00 -9.56
N ASP A 73 -26.31 2.72 -10.12
CA ASP A 73 -24.94 2.81 -9.65
C ASP A 73 -24.84 3.76 -8.45
N ASN A 74 -24.12 3.35 -7.41
CA ASN A 74 -23.87 4.18 -6.22
C ASN A 74 -22.39 4.49 -6.11
N ALA A 75 -22.05 5.79 -6.06
CA ALA A 75 -20.70 6.22 -5.73
C ALA A 75 -20.36 5.83 -4.29
N VAL A 76 -19.17 5.27 -4.10
CA VAL A 76 -18.64 4.86 -2.79
C VAL A 76 -17.20 5.31 -2.66
N ARG A 77 -16.78 5.60 -1.42
CA ARG A 77 -15.38 5.78 -1.07
C ARG A 77 -14.89 4.52 -0.37
N VAL A 78 -13.73 4.04 -0.74
CA VAL A 78 -13.16 2.79 -0.20
C VAL A 78 -11.80 3.11 0.40
N MET A 79 -11.64 2.82 1.68
CA MET A 79 -10.37 2.96 2.40
C MET A 79 -9.77 1.57 2.60
N VAL A 80 -8.58 1.34 2.06
CA VAL A 80 -7.84 0.08 2.16
C VAL A 80 -6.57 0.31 2.95
N THR A 81 -6.35 -0.48 3.98
CA THR A 81 -5.11 -0.44 4.78
C THR A 81 -4.39 -1.76 4.63
N LEU A 82 -3.25 -1.76 3.94
CA LEU A 82 -2.38 -2.91 3.72
C LEU A 82 -1.26 -2.91 4.76
N ASN A 83 -1.10 -3.99 5.51
CA ASN A 83 0.12 -4.27 6.26
C ASN A 83 1.15 -4.91 5.31
N ILE A 84 2.28 -4.24 5.10
CA ILE A 84 3.31 -4.67 4.14
C ILE A 84 3.99 -5.96 4.60
N ALA A 85 4.27 -6.09 5.90
CA ALA A 85 4.97 -7.24 6.44
C ALA A 85 4.16 -8.54 6.30
N SER A 86 2.85 -8.50 6.53
CA SER A 86 1.98 -9.68 6.42
C SER A 86 1.30 -9.84 5.07
N ASN A 87 1.39 -8.85 4.18
CA ASN A 87 0.62 -8.76 2.94
C ASN A 87 -0.90 -8.98 3.13
N LYS A 88 -1.43 -8.47 4.25
CA LYS A 88 -2.86 -8.55 4.58
C LYS A 88 -3.44 -7.15 4.56
N TYR A 89 -4.63 -7.00 4.00
CA TYR A 89 -5.32 -5.72 3.97
C TYR A 89 -6.70 -5.78 4.59
N ASN A 90 -7.16 -4.63 5.07
CA ASN A 90 -8.52 -4.41 5.53
C ASN A 90 -9.18 -3.34 4.67
N VAL A 91 -10.50 -3.44 4.51
CA VAL A 91 -11.29 -2.51 3.69
C VAL A 91 -12.41 -1.91 4.53
N ARG A 92 -12.63 -0.60 4.38
CA ARG A 92 -13.75 0.17 4.95
C ARG A 92 -14.42 1.00 3.85
N PHE A 93 -15.73 1.21 4.00
CA PHE A 93 -16.59 1.97 3.09
C PHE A 93 -17.15 3.20 3.80
#